data_AF-A0A6B2CN47-F1
#
_entry.id   AF-A0A6B2CN47-F1
#
_cell.length_a   1.000
_cell.length_b   1.000
_cell.length_c   1.000
_cell.angle_alpha   90.00
_cell.angle_beta   90.00
_cell.angle_gamma   90.00
#
_symmetry.space_group_name_H-M   'P 1'
#
loop_
_entity.id
_entity.type
_entity.pdbx_description
1 polymer ?
#
loop_
_entity_poly.entity_id
_entity_poly.type
_entity_poly.pdbx_seq_one_letter_code
_entity_poly.pdbx_strand_id
1 'polypeptide(L)'
;PDMAQDDFDLVNVEDWKGALVSAVEEANSILSRCIDVKVYRLEREKALQIPGIVKLASRLPPEVKTLRIVEIPGVDIQADGGPHVKNTCEVGRVEVVKVENRGKTRKRLYYRLAGQPQGGVVGSGSG
;
A
#
# COMPACT_ATOMS: atom_id res chain seq x y z
N PRO A 1 -12.39 11.38 5.45
CA PRO A 1 -12.92 10.17 6.12
C PRO A 1 -11.89 9.71 7.16
N ASP A 2 -12.33 9.29 8.34
CA ASP A 2 -11.40 8.99 9.46
C ASP A 2 -10.86 7.54 9.41
N MET A 3 -11.34 6.74 8.46
CA MET A 3 -11.00 5.32 8.30
C MET A 3 -10.97 4.92 6.82
N ALA A 4 -10.11 3.96 6.50
CA ALA A 4 -10.02 3.28 5.21
C ALA A 4 -10.49 1.82 5.35
N GLN A 5 -10.76 1.17 4.21
CA GLN A 5 -11.14 -0.23 4.18
C GLN A 5 -10.56 -0.94 2.95
N ASP A 6 -10.19 -2.21 3.10
CA ASP A 6 -9.76 -3.09 2.02
C ASP A 6 -10.43 -4.47 2.14
N ASP A 7 -10.71 -5.09 0.99
CA ASP A 7 -11.32 -6.42 0.88
C ASP A 7 -10.29 -7.45 0.41
N PHE A 8 -10.22 -8.58 1.12
CA PHE A 8 -9.33 -9.70 0.85
C PHE A 8 -10.12 -10.98 0.60
N ASP A 9 -9.66 -11.78 -0.37
CA ASP A 9 -10.14 -13.14 -0.56
C ASP A 9 -9.27 -14.12 0.23
N LEU A 10 -9.79 -14.51 1.40
CA LEU A 10 -9.14 -15.41 2.35
C LEU A 10 -10.00 -16.67 2.57
N VAL A 11 -10.72 -17.13 1.54
CA VAL A 11 -11.68 -18.26 1.66
C VAL A 11 -11.04 -19.55 2.16
N ASN A 12 -9.75 -19.75 1.92
CA ASN A 12 -8.98 -20.93 2.32
C ASN A 12 -8.09 -20.70 3.56
N VAL A 13 -8.29 -19.60 4.29
CA VAL A 13 -7.55 -19.31 5.51
C VAL A 13 -8.49 -19.50 6.70
N GLU A 14 -8.19 -20.50 7.53
CA GLU A 14 -9.01 -20.85 8.70
C GLU A 14 -9.07 -19.69 9.70
N ASP A 15 -7.91 -19.22 10.17
CA ASP A 15 -7.79 -17.99 10.97
C ASP A 15 -7.54 -16.76 10.09
N TRP A 16 -8.51 -16.45 9.22
CA TRP A 16 -8.43 -15.26 8.37
C TRP A 16 -8.38 -13.94 9.17
N LYS A 17 -8.90 -13.92 10.40
CA LYS A 17 -8.85 -12.73 11.27
C LYS A 17 -7.42 -12.51 11.78
N GLY A 18 -6.79 -13.54 12.32
CA GLY A 18 -5.39 -13.49 12.73
C GLY A 18 -4.49 -13.14 11.55
N ALA A 19 -4.73 -13.72 10.38
CA ALA A 19 -3.97 -13.38 9.17
C ALA A 19 -4.06 -11.89 8.80
N LEU A 20 -5.24 -11.25 8.90
CA LEU A 20 -5.37 -9.81 8.67
C LEU A 20 -4.63 -8.98 9.71
N VAL A 21 -4.68 -9.37 10.99
CA VAL A 21 -3.95 -8.69 12.06
C VAL A 21 -2.45 -8.80 11.85
N SER A 22 -1.93 -10.00 11.57
CA SER A 22 -0.52 -10.22 11.28
C SER A 22 -0.05 -9.48 10.02
N ALA A 23 -0.88 -9.39 8.98
CA ALA A 23 -0.57 -8.60 7.80
C ALA A 23 -0.42 -7.10 8.13
N VAL A 24 -1.22 -6.58 9.06
CA VAL A 24 -1.08 -5.18 9.53
C VAL A 24 0.18 -5.00 10.38
N GLU A 25 0.57 -5.98 11.19
CA GLU A 25 1.84 -5.96 11.93
C GLU A 25 3.04 -5.96 10.98
N GLU A 26 3.01 -6.81 9.95
CA GLU A 26 4.03 -6.84 8.89
C GLU A 26 4.08 -5.52 8.13
N ALA A 27 2.93 -4.97 7.73
CA ALA A 27 2.85 -3.66 7.09
C ALA A 27 3.50 -2.57 7.96
N ASN A 28 3.19 -2.52 9.26
CA ASN A 28 3.81 -1.58 10.19
C ASN A 28 5.33 -1.75 10.31
N SER A 29 5.81 -3.01 10.35
CA SER A 29 7.24 -3.31 10.31
C SER A 29 7.89 -2.73 9.05
N ILE A 30 7.26 -2.92 7.89
CA ILE A 30 7.73 -2.33 6.62
C ILE A 30 7.72 -0.81 6.67
N LEU A 31 6.65 -0.19 7.14
CA LEU A 31 6.54 1.27 7.21
C LEU A 31 7.68 1.89 8.04
N SER A 32 8.03 1.26 9.16
CA SER A 32 9.12 1.70 10.05
C SER A 32 10.53 1.58 9.46
N ARG A 33 10.71 0.89 8.33
CA ARG A 33 12.01 0.77 7.65
C ARG A 33 12.40 2.02 6.85
N CYS A 34 11.53 3.04 6.79
CA CYS A 34 11.75 4.30 6.10
C CYS A 34 12.22 4.12 4.64
N ILE A 35 11.50 3.31 3.86
CA ILE A 35 11.87 2.98 2.48
C ILE A 35 11.44 4.12 1.55
N ASP A 36 12.33 4.59 0.69
CA ASP A 36 12.00 5.58 -0.33
C ASP A 36 11.07 4.99 -1.39
N VAL A 37 9.92 5.66 -1.57
CA VAL A 37 8.92 5.32 -2.58
C VAL A 37 9.34 5.93 -3.91
N LYS A 38 9.54 5.08 -4.91
CA LYS A 38 9.89 5.52 -6.26
C LYS A 38 8.63 5.66 -7.10
N VAL A 39 8.50 6.80 -7.75
CA VAL A 39 7.42 7.06 -8.71
C VAL A 39 8.02 7.40 -10.05
N TYR A 40 7.71 6.61 -11.06
CA TYR A 40 8.24 6.79 -12.41
C TYR A 40 7.22 6.38 -13.47
N ARG A 41 7.55 6.62 -14.75
CA ARG A 41 6.72 6.23 -15.88
C ARG A 41 7.40 5.11 -16.65
N LEU A 42 6.61 4.13 -17.07
CA LEU A 42 7.08 2.99 -17.85
C LEU A 42 6.15 2.74 -19.04
N GLU A 43 6.72 2.44 -20.20
CA GLU A 43 5.94 2.02 -21.36
C GLU A 43 5.17 0.73 -21.05
N ARG A 44 3.92 0.64 -21.51
CA ARG A 44 3.01 -0.48 -21.24
C ARG A 44 3.64 -1.81 -21.62
N GLU A 45 4.29 -1.86 -22.78
CA GLU A 45 4.99 -3.06 -23.27
C GLU A 45 6.05 -3.55 -22.28
N LYS A 46 6.83 -2.63 -21.69
CA LYS A 46 7.83 -2.96 -20.67
C LYS A 46 7.17 -3.36 -19.35
N ALA A 47 6.11 -2.67 -18.94
CA ALA A 47 5.37 -2.98 -17.73
C ALA A 47 4.71 -4.37 -17.77
N LEU A 48 4.25 -4.79 -18.96
CA LEU A 48 3.69 -6.13 -19.19
C LEU A 48 4.73 -7.25 -19.10
N GLN A 49 6.02 -6.93 -19.03
CA GLN A 49 7.09 -7.91 -18.79
C GLN A 49 7.48 -8.02 -17.32
N ILE A 50 7.01 -7.13 -16.44
CA ILE A 50 7.39 -7.14 -15.02
C ILE A 50 6.39 -7.99 -14.23
N PRO A 51 6.82 -9.12 -13.62
CA PRO A 51 5.97 -9.93 -12.74
C PRO A 51 5.34 -9.08 -11.63
N GLY A 52 4.06 -9.25 -11.37
CA GLY A 52 3.28 -8.45 -10.42
C GLY A 52 2.53 -7.28 -11.07
N ILE A 53 3.17 -6.49 -11.93
CA ILE A 53 2.52 -5.36 -12.63
C ILE A 53 1.57 -5.85 -13.72
N VAL A 54 1.90 -6.96 -14.40
CA VAL A 54 1.17 -7.48 -15.57
C VAL A 54 -0.35 -7.53 -15.34
N LYS A 55 -0.79 -8.04 -14.19
CA LYS A 55 -2.21 -8.19 -13.86
C LYS A 55 -2.93 -6.84 -13.76
N LEU A 56 -2.27 -5.82 -13.20
CA LEU A 56 -2.82 -4.47 -13.07
C LEU A 56 -2.80 -3.73 -14.42
N ALA A 57 -1.67 -3.78 -15.13
CA ALA A 57 -1.52 -3.20 -16.46
C ALA A 57 -2.56 -3.75 -17.45
N SER A 58 -2.86 -5.05 -17.38
CA SER A 58 -3.84 -5.72 -18.23
C SER A 58 -5.28 -5.25 -18.00
N ARG A 59 -5.58 -4.67 -16.83
CA ARG A 59 -6.92 -4.10 -16.52
C ARG A 59 -7.09 -2.67 -16.99
N LEU A 60 -5.99 -1.99 -17.33
CA LEU A 60 -6.02 -0.62 -17.84
C LEU A 60 -6.30 -0.61 -19.34
N PRO A 61 -7.03 0.40 -19.87
CA PRO A 61 -7.32 0.52 -21.29
C PRO A 61 -6.07 0.42 -22.16
N PRO A 62 -6.13 -0.28 -23.30
CA PRO A 62 -4.95 -0.56 -24.13
C PRO A 62 -4.35 0.69 -24.78
N GLU A 63 -5.12 1.79 -24.88
CA GLU A 63 -4.65 3.07 -25.44
C GLU A 63 -3.66 3.78 -24.50
N VAL A 64 -3.61 3.38 -23.22
CA VAL A 64 -2.66 3.91 -22.25
C VAL A 64 -1.28 3.32 -22.53
N LYS A 65 -0.50 4.05 -23.33
CA LYS A 65 0.86 3.65 -23.75
C LYS A 65 1.89 3.72 -22.63
N THR A 66 1.72 4.64 -21.68
CA THR A 66 2.66 4.83 -20.58
C THR A 66 1.91 4.72 -19.26
N LEU A 67 2.42 3.86 -18.36
CA LEU A 67 1.88 3.62 -17.04
C LEU A 67 2.69 4.37 -15.99
N ARG A 68 2.00 4.94 -14.99
CA ARG A 68 2.65 5.47 -13.79
C ARG A 68 2.87 4.31 -12.82
N ILE A 69 4.13 4.08 -12.48
CA ILE A 69 4.57 3.01 -11.59
C ILE A 69 4.93 3.60 -10.24
N VAL A 70 4.47 2.93 -9.20
CA VAL A 70 4.83 3.18 -7.80
C VAL A 70 5.53 1.93 -7.30
N GLU A 71 6.76 2.09 -6.84
CA GLU A 71 7.60 1.00 -6.33
C GLU A 71 8.01 1.33 -4.89
N ILE A 72 7.79 0.38 -4.00
CA ILE A 72 8.42 0.32 -2.68
C ILE A 72 9.51 -0.76 -2.81
N PRO A 73 10.79 -0.38 -2.97
CA PRO A 73 11.87 -1.31 -3.31
C PRO A 73 11.95 -2.51 -2.36
N GLY A 74 11.94 -3.71 -2.94
CA GLY A 74 11.99 -4.98 -2.19
C GLY A 74 10.70 -5.32 -1.43
N VAL A 75 9.60 -4.59 -1.67
CA VAL A 75 8.30 -4.82 -1.05
C VAL A 75 7.22 -5.02 -2.11
N ASP A 76 6.95 -4.00 -2.93
CA ASP A 76 5.86 -4.04 -3.89
C ASP A 76 6.08 -3.10 -5.08
N ILE A 77 5.43 -3.41 -6.19
CA ILE A 77 5.46 -2.62 -7.41
C ILE A 77 4.09 -2.64 -8.11
N GLN A 78 3.50 -1.45 -8.32
CA GLN A 78 2.15 -1.32 -8.85
C GLN A 78 2.03 -0.24 -9.92
N ALA A 79 1.06 -0.41 -10.82
CA ALA A 79 0.61 0.64 -11.72
C ALA A 79 -0.50 1.44 -11.04
N ASP A 80 -0.25 2.71 -10.69
CA ASP A 80 -1.17 3.58 -9.94
C ASP A 80 -1.05 5.05 -10.37
N GLY A 81 -2.19 5.74 -10.50
CA GLY A 81 -2.32 7.15 -10.81
C GLY A 81 -2.49 8.09 -9.60
N GLY A 82 -2.67 7.56 -8.38
CA GLY A 82 -2.95 8.34 -7.18
C GLY A 82 -1.75 9.08 -6.59
N PRO A 83 -1.96 10.10 -5.73
CA PRO A 83 -0.87 10.71 -4.96
C PRO A 83 -0.25 9.71 -3.98
N HIS A 84 1.05 9.84 -3.72
CA HIS A 84 1.81 8.98 -2.82
C HIS A 84 2.78 9.81 -1.96
N VAL A 85 3.09 9.30 -0.77
CA VAL A 85 4.21 9.79 0.05
C VAL A 85 5.54 9.48 -0.63
N LYS A 86 6.62 10.15 -0.22
CA LYS A 86 7.97 9.92 -0.76
C LYS A 86 8.71 8.83 0.00
N ASN A 87 8.32 8.57 1.25
CA ASN A 87 8.94 7.58 2.12
C ASN A 87 7.89 6.89 3.00
N THR A 88 8.05 5.59 3.25
CA THR A 88 7.08 4.81 4.01
C THR A 88 6.89 5.31 5.45
N CYS A 89 7.85 6.01 6.05
CA CYS A 89 7.70 6.54 7.41
C CYS A 89 6.75 7.73 7.50
N GLU A 90 6.44 8.39 6.38
CA GLU A 90 5.46 9.49 6.33
C GLU A 90 4.03 9.00 6.58
N VAL A 91 3.77 7.70 6.41
CA VAL A 91 2.44 7.09 6.60
C VAL A 91 2.04 7.03 8.08
N GLY A 92 3.00 6.94 9.00
CA GLY A 92 2.74 6.64 10.40
C GLY A 92 2.45 5.16 10.63
N ARG A 93 1.57 4.84 11.59
CA ARG A 93 1.22 3.48 11.99
C ARG A 93 -0.20 3.12 11.54
N VAL A 94 -0.37 1.94 10.95
CA VAL A 94 -1.68 1.37 10.63
C VAL A 94 -2.29 0.74 11.88
N GLU A 95 -3.53 1.10 12.19
CA GLU A 95 -4.30 0.52 13.28
C GLU A 95 -5.55 -0.16 12.76
N VAL A 96 -5.74 -1.43 13.15
CA VAL A 96 -6.97 -2.18 12.87
C VAL A 96 -8.12 -1.58 13.67
N VAL A 97 -9.16 -1.15 12.96
CA VAL A 97 -10.41 -0.67 13.58
C VAL A 97 -11.36 -1.85 13.80
N LYS A 98 -11.62 -2.62 12.74
CA LYS A 98 -12.46 -3.83 12.81
C LYS A 98 -12.24 -4.70 11.60
N VAL A 99 -12.61 -5.97 11.72
CA VAL A 99 -12.63 -6.94 10.62
C VAL A 99 -14.04 -7.51 10.46
N GLU A 100 -14.53 -7.59 9.22
CA GLU A 100 -15.87 -8.06 8.91
C GLU A 100 -15.86 -9.17 7.86
N ASN A 101 -16.75 -10.15 8.00
CA ASN A 101 -17.00 -11.15 6.98
C ASN A 101 -18.15 -10.68 6.09
N ARG A 102 -17.86 -10.31 4.83
CA ARG A 102 -18.82 -9.78 3.84
C ARG A 102 -19.22 -10.86 2.82
N GLY A 103 -19.47 -12.07 3.31
CA GLY A 103 -19.87 -13.23 2.50
C GLY A 103 -18.72 -14.21 2.25
N LYS A 104 -18.94 -15.19 1.36
CA LYS A 104 -18.04 -16.35 1.21
C LYS A 104 -16.59 -15.94 0.91
N THR A 105 -16.38 -15.03 -0.04
CA THR A 105 -15.05 -14.67 -0.57
C THR A 105 -14.54 -13.30 -0.12
N ARG A 106 -15.30 -12.53 0.67
CA ARG A 106 -14.90 -11.16 1.03
C ARG A 106 -14.68 -11.02 2.53
N LYS A 107 -13.44 -10.81 2.93
CA LYS A 107 -13.06 -10.45 4.30
C LYS A 107 -12.58 -9.01 4.28
N ARG A 108 -13.25 -8.15 5.03
CA ARG A 108 -13.00 -6.70 5.01
C ARG A 108 -12.20 -6.29 6.23
N LEU A 109 -11.10 -5.60 6.00
CA LEU A 109 -10.33 -4.91 7.02
C LEU A 109 -10.71 -3.43 7.01
N TYR A 110 -11.08 -2.89 8.16
CA TYR A 110 -11.18 -1.44 8.38
C TYR A 110 -9.98 -1.01 9.21
N TYR A 111 -9.32 0.06 8.79
CA TYR A 111 -8.13 0.57 9.46
C TYR A 111 -8.04 2.10 9.39
N ARG A 112 -7.17 2.66 10.22
CA ARG A 112 -6.83 4.08 10.24
C ARG A 112 -5.33 4.25 10.39
N LEU A 113 -4.84 5.46 10.14
CA LEU A 113 -3.45 5.83 10.42
C LEU A 113 -3.37 6.56 11.76
N ALA A 114 -2.39 6.21 12.57
CA ALA A 114 -2.07 6.83 13.84
C ALA A 114 -0.63 7.36 13.84
N GLY A 115 -0.44 8.56 14.38
CA GLY A 115 0.84 9.27 14.39
C GLY A 115 0.93 10.36 13.32
N GLN A 116 1.56 11.49 13.67
CA GLN A 116 1.96 12.49 12.67
C GLN A 116 3.16 11.98 11.88
N PRO A 117 3.33 12.39 10.61
CA PRO A 117 4.49 12.04 9.80
C PRO A 117 5.77 12.35 10.57
N GLN A 118 6.61 11.33 10.79
CA GLN A 118 7.92 11.50 11.44
C GLN A 118 8.91 12.04 10.41
N GLY A 119 8.77 13.31 10.05
CA GLY A 119 9.60 13.96 9.03
C GLY A 119 9.76 15.45 9.30
N GLY A 120 10.83 15.81 10.01
CA GLY A 120 11.38 17.17 10.05
C GLY A 120 11.55 17.77 11.44
N VAL A 121 12.65 17.44 12.12
CA VAL A 121 13.23 18.37 13.09
C VAL A 121 13.74 19.56 12.28
N VAL A 122 12.96 20.64 12.21
CA VAL A 122 13.49 21.93 11.74
C VAL A 122 14.26 22.51 12.92
N GLY A 123 15.58 22.32 12.90
CA GLY A 123 16.48 23.08 13.74
C GLY A 123 16.46 24.55 13.30
N SER A 124 15.89 25.41 14.12
CA SER A 124 16.20 26.84 14.20
C SER A 124 15.73 27.29 15.58
N GLY A 125 16.61 27.47 16.55
CA GLY A 125 17.46 28.66 16.60
C GLY A 125 16.81 29.63 17.60
N SER A 126 17.27 29.60 18.83
CA SER A 126 17.04 30.60 19.88
C SER A 126 18.35 30.59 20.66
N GLY A 127 19.19 31.60 20.60
CA GLY A 127 18.95 33.00 20.89
C GLY A 127 20.00 33.38 21.92
#